data_AF-A0A4P5RXZ2-F1
#
_entry.id   AF-A0A4P5RXZ2-F1
#
_cell.length_a   1.000
_cell.length_b   1.000
_cell.length_c   1.000
_cell.angle_alpha   90.00
_cell.angle_beta   90.00
_cell.angle_gamma   90.00
#
_symmetry.space_group_name_H-M   'P 1'
#
loop_
_entity.id
_entity.type
_entity.pdbx_description
1 polymer ?
#
loop_
_entity_poly.entity_id
_entity_poly.type
_entity_poly.pdbx_seq_one_letter_code
_entity_poly.pdbx_strand_id
1 'polypeptide(L)'
;MKKFLFVIALFALFPATAAKAHDPIILTSEQSTPIDGPLLVDGTISFALYGSLEMSDDTRGFRVKFNEGDPLYISLLIPDLAPENAIKDTELPYLEVVDPSGTKTTLATTERIAFPEPFTGTNYIRLVEQTDVATMGIYSITITGKSPARFTVSVGKKEQFGTAVENITNRALGVTGVMAWYETASTTQTTVTDETSGSDQSSGISENSLSSENDYPNIAIIVIVGIVVLGGAALILKNRQKKTRA
;
A
#
# COMPACT_ATOMS: atom_id res chain seq x y z
N MET A 1 -25.42 7.28 55.79
CA MET A 1 -25.84 6.08 55.04
C MET A 1 -26.19 6.50 53.61
N LYS A 2 -25.63 5.81 52.59
CA LYS A 2 -26.19 5.66 51.23
C LYS A 2 -26.25 6.96 50.38
N LYS A 3 -25.71 7.11 49.16
CA LYS A 3 -25.22 6.22 48.09
C LYS A 3 -24.44 7.09 47.06
N PHE A 4 -23.57 6.43 46.30
CA PHE A 4 -22.76 6.89 45.16
C PHE A 4 -23.53 7.63 44.05
N LEU A 5 -22.83 8.45 43.25
CA LEU A 5 -22.64 8.37 41.78
C LEU A 5 -21.96 9.67 41.26
N PHE A 6 -20.69 9.62 40.89
CA PHE A 6 -20.19 9.54 39.50
C PHE A 6 -20.50 10.77 38.64
N VAL A 7 -19.47 11.61 38.38
CA VAL A 7 -19.31 12.28 37.09
C VAL A 7 -17.95 11.89 36.54
N ILE A 8 -18.04 10.94 35.62
CA ILE A 8 -16.96 10.38 34.80
C ILE A 8 -16.26 11.47 34.00
N ALA A 9 -14.95 11.27 33.87
CA ALA A 9 -14.01 11.95 33.02
C ALA A 9 -14.58 12.39 31.65
N LEU A 10 -14.53 13.70 31.42
CA LEU A 10 -14.66 14.30 30.09
C LEU A 10 -13.32 14.19 29.35
N PHE A 11 -12.82 12.96 29.14
CA PHE A 11 -11.57 12.69 28.39
C PHE A 11 -11.72 11.65 27.28
N ALA A 12 -12.95 11.30 26.91
CA ALA A 12 -13.19 10.25 25.92
C ALA A 12 -14.14 10.75 24.84
N LEU A 13 -13.60 11.44 23.83
CA LEU A 13 -14.14 11.53 22.47
C LEU A 13 -13.19 12.35 21.57
N PHE A 14 -11.90 12.03 21.60
CA PHE A 14 -11.12 12.16 20.38
C PHE A 14 -11.25 10.80 19.68
N PRO A 15 -11.82 10.73 18.45
CA PRO A 15 -11.57 9.54 17.66
C PRO A 15 -10.05 9.43 17.59
N ALA A 16 -9.51 8.31 18.06
CA ALA A 16 -8.16 7.94 17.70
C ALA A 16 -8.16 7.93 16.17
N THR A 17 -7.66 8.99 15.54
CA THR A 17 -7.39 8.98 14.11
C THR A 17 -6.48 7.78 13.94
N ALA A 18 -7.00 6.71 13.35
CA ALA A 18 -6.21 5.53 13.05
C ALA A 18 -4.93 6.05 12.42
N ALA A 19 -3.82 5.86 13.12
CA ALA A 19 -2.55 6.41 12.74
C ALA A 19 -2.20 5.83 11.36
N LYS A 20 -2.44 6.61 10.30
CA LYS A 20 -1.97 6.32 8.94
C LYS A 20 -0.45 6.53 8.83
N ALA A 21 0.33 5.85 9.67
CA ALA A 21 1.80 5.99 9.68
C ALA A 21 2.41 5.46 8.39
N HIS A 22 1.72 4.54 7.73
CA HIS A 22 2.11 3.92 6.50
C HIS A 22 1.11 4.37 5.42
N ASP A 23 1.50 5.33 4.59
CA ASP A 23 0.82 5.57 3.32
C ASP A 23 1.29 4.44 2.37
N PRO A 24 0.49 3.36 2.17
CA PRO A 24 0.94 2.24 1.39
C PRO A 24 1.04 2.63 -0.08
N ILE A 25 2.03 2.06 -0.76
CA ILE A 25 2.24 2.27 -2.19
C ILE A 25 1.94 0.96 -2.89
N ILE A 26 1.09 1.00 -3.93
CA ILE A 26 0.89 -0.17 -4.80
C ILE A 26 1.78 -0.03 -6.03
N LEU A 27 2.64 -1.00 -6.27
CA LEU A 27 3.42 -1.16 -7.48
C LEU A 27 2.61 -1.99 -8.49
N THR A 28 2.11 -1.30 -9.52
CA THR A 28 1.43 -1.86 -10.67
C THR A 28 2.43 -2.30 -11.75
N SER A 29 1.96 -2.99 -12.78
CA SER A 29 2.78 -3.41 -13.93
C SER A 29 3.37 -2.24 -14.73
N GLU A 30 2.84 -1.02 -14.59
CA GLU A 30 3.44 0.18 -15.19
C GLU A 30 4.80 0.52 -14.56
N GLN A 31 5.01 0.17 -13.29
CA GLN A 31 6.30 0.33 -12.60
C GLN A 31 7.20 -0.88 -12.81
N SER A 32 7.38 -1.34 -14.05
CA SER A 32 8.17 -2.54 -14.34
C SER A 32 9.68 -2.36 -14.10
N THR A 33 10.18 -1.12 -14.14
CA THR A 33 11.58 -0.77 -13.86
C THR A 33 11.71 0.26 -12.74
N PRO A 34 12.90 0.41 -12.10
CA PRO A 34 13.11 1.41 -11.05
C PRO A 34 12.86 2.85 -11.51
N ILE A 35 13.11 3.19 -12.79
CA ILE A 35 12.92 4.55 -13.29
C ILE A 35 11.44 4.87 -13.47
N ASP A 36 10.64 3.89 -13.87
CA ASP A 36 9.17 4.00 -13.98
C ASP A 36 8.49 3.97 -12.60
N GLY A 37 9.21 3.45 -11.60
CA GLY A 37 8.78 3.35 -10.22
C GLY A 37 8.85 4.63 -9.39
N PRO A 38 8.21 4.62 -8.20
CA PRO A 38 8.25 5.74 -7.27
C PRO A 38 9.66 5.99 -6.75
N LEU A 39 9.93 7.23 -6.36
CA LEU A 39 11.13 7.61 -5.61
C LEU A 39 10.75 7.96 -4.17
N LEU A 40 11.19 7.13 -3.24
CA LEU A 40 11.17 7.43 -1.81
C LEU A 40 12.33 8.40 -1.52
N VAL A 41 12.01 9.66 -1.21
CA VAL A 41 13.02 10.72 -1.09
C VAL A 41 13.82 10.68 0.22
N ASP A 42 13.38 9.85 1.17
CA ASP A 42 14.03 9.57 2.45
C ASP A 42 13.88 8.09 2.80
N GLY A 43 14.95 7.32 2.63
CA GLY A 43 15.00 5.88 2.88
C GLY A 43 15.05 5.49 4.35
N THR A 44 15.16 6.44 5.28
CA THR A 44 15.07 6.16 6.72
C THR A 44 13.62 6.00 7.17
N ILE A 45 12.68 6.59 6.42
CA ILE A 45 11.26 6.53 6.73
C ILE A 45 10.68 5.18 6.31
N SER A 46 9.88 4.64 7.24
CA SER A 46 9.13 3.39 7.07
C SER A 46 8.10 3.52 5.94
N PHE A 47 8.34 2.80 4.85
CA PHE A 47 7.39 2.62 3.75
C PHE A 47 7.18 1.13 3.50
N ALA A 48 5.94 0.76 3.18
CA ALA A 48 5.59 -0.55 2.64
C ALA A 48 5.05 -0.38 1.21
N LEU A 49 5.65 -1.11 0.28
CA LEU A 49 5.30 -1.14 -1.14
C LEU A 49 4.78 -2.53 -1.48
N TYR A 50 3.58 -2.60 -2.01
CA TYR A 50 2.86 -3.85 -2.29
C TYR A 50 2.75 -4.05 -3.80
N GLY A 51 2.88 -5.28 -4.26
CA GLY A 51 2.74 -5.58 -5.68
C GLY A 51 2.39 -7.04 -5.94
N SER A 52 2.12 -7.32 -7.20
CA SER A 52 1.91 -8.67 -7.73
C SER A 52 2.84 -8.89 -8.90
N LEU A 53 3.32 -10.12 -9.05
CA LEU A 53 4.12 -10.59 -10.17
C LEU A 53 3.28 -11.65 -10.87
N GLU A 54 3.01 -11.47 -12.15
CA GLU A 54 2.03 -12.31 -12.86
C GLU A 54 2.67 -13.55 -13.50
N MET A 55 4.00 -13.53 -13.71
CA MET A 55 4.75 -14.61 -14.34
C MET A 55 6.24 -14.57 -13.93
N SER A 56 6.99 -15.61 -14.34
CA SER A 56 8.45 -15.58 -14.25
C SER A 56 9.01 -14.38 -15.00
N ASP A 57 10.04 -13.76 -14.42
CA ASP A 57 10.74 -12.60 -14.94
C ASP A 57 9.88 -11.32 -15.04
N ASP A 58 8.63 -11.34 -14.56
CA ASP A 58 7.88 -10.11 -14.28
C ASP A 58 8.60 -9.33 -13.17
N THR A 59 8.56 -8.00 -13.27
CA THR A 59 9.31 -7.12 -12.39
C THR A 59 8.49 -5.95 -11.89
N ARG A 60 8.79 -5.52 -10.67
CA ARG A 60 8.36 -4.22 -10.14
C ARG A 60 9.59 -3.46 -9.68
N GLY A 61 9.63 -2.16 -9.92
CA GLY A 61 10.78 -1.34 -9.58
C GLY A 61 10.40 -0.11 -8.78
N PHE A 62 11.34 0.35 -7.95
CA PHE A 62 11.28 1.65 -7.31
C PHE A 62 12.67 2.16 -6.98
N ARG A 63 12.75 3.41 -6.54
CA ARG A 63 13.99 4.06 -6.11
C ARG A 63 13.86 4.56 -4.69
N VAL A 64 14.98 4.59 -3.97
CA VAL A 64 15.05 5.16 -2.63
C VAL A 64 16.33 5.95 -2.44
N LYS A 65 16.21 7.13 -1.83
CA LYS A 65 17.34 8.01 -1.55
C LYS A 65 17.78 7.89 -0.09
N PHE A 66 19.08 7.76 0.13
CA PHE A 66 19.71 7.83 1.43
C PHE A 66 20.75 8.96 1.48
N ASN A 67 20.94 9.53 2.67
CA ASN A 67 22.06 10.40 2.99
C ASN A 67 23.24 9.58 3.54
N GLU A 68 24.40 10.21 3.67
CA GLU A 68 25.59 9.56 4.23
C GLU A 68 25.35 9.13 5.68
N GLY A 69 25.63 7.85 5.97
CA GLY A 69 25.49 7.30 7.31
C GLY A 69 24.07 6.91 7.71
N ASP A 70 23.09 7.09 6.82
CA ASP A 70 21.73 6.62 7.06
C ASP A 70 21.69 5.10 7.22
N PRO A 71 20.84 4.54 8.09
CA PRO A 71 20.65 3.10 8.16
C PRO A 71 19.94 2.60 6.91
N LEU A 72 20.55 1.62 6.24
CA LEU A 72 19.89 0.85 5.19
C LEU A 72 19.03 -0.23 5.84
N TYR A 73 17.74 -0.25 5.54
CA TYR A 73 16.83 -1.34 5.89
C TYR A 73 15.96 -1.69 4.70
N ILE A 74 16.00 -2.96 4.28
CA ILE A 74 15.12 -3.50 3.23
C ILE A 74 14.61 -4.85 3.69
N SER A 75 13.31 -5.11 3.55
CA SER A 75 12.74 -6.44 3.77
C SER A 75 11.79 -6.81 2.63
N LEU A 76 11.81 -8.09 2.23
CA LEU A 76 10.87 -8.69 1.29
C LEU A 76 10.01 -9.71 2.03
N LEU A 77 8.71 -9.60 1.87
CA LEU A 77 7.73 -10.52 2.40
C LEU A 77 6.74 -10.93 1.33
N ILE A 78 6.11 -12.08 1.54
CA ILE A 78 4.96 -12.56 0.77
C ILE A 78 3.77 -12.75 1.71
N PRO A 79 2.53 -12.73 1.21
CA PRO A 79 1.38 -13.09 2.03
C PRO A 79 1.51 -14.52 2.60
N ASP A 80 1.16 -14.70 3.87
CA ASP A 80 1.01 -16.03 4.47
C ASP A 80 -0.38 -16.62 4.13
N LEU A 81 -0.63 -16.76 2.84
CA LEU A 81 -1.79 -17.45 2.29
C LEU A 81 -1.45 -18.08 0.95
N ALA A 82 -2.32 -18.99 0.49
CA ALA A 82 -2.17 -19.60 -0.81
C ALA A 82 -2.43 -18.57 -1.93
N PRO A 83 -1.73 -18.68 -3.08
CA PRO A 83 -0.72 -19.70 -3.38
C PRO A 83 0.67 -19.41 -2.78
N GLU A 84 0.95 -18.19 -2.31
CA GLU A 84 2.32 -17.74 -2.00
C GLU A 84 3.00 -18.55 -0.90
N ASN A 85 2.29 -18.89 0.17
CA ASN A 85 2.87 -19.66 1.28
C ASN A 85 3.27 -21.11 0.89
N ALA A 86 2.78 -21.61 -0.25
CA ALA A 86 3.10 -22.92 -0.79
C ALA A 86 4.17 -22.92 -1.90
N ILE A 87 4.60 -21.74 -2.38
CA ILE A 87 5.67 -21.62 -3.40
C ILE A 87 6.96 -22.21 -2.83
N LYS A 88 7.77 -22.91 -3.65
CA LYS A 88 9.08 -23.44 -3.22
C LYS A 88 10.12 -22.33 -3.11
N ASP A 89 11.10 -22.47 -2.22
CA ASP A 89 12.13 -21.44 -2.01
C ASP A 89 12.86 -21.02 -3.31
N THR A 90 13.08 -21.96 -4.22
CA THR A 90 13.73 -21.69 -5.51
C THR A 90 12.88 -20.87 -6.48
N GLU A 91 11.56 -20.80 -6.26
CA GLU A 91 10.55 -20.15 -7.09
C GLU A 91 10.00 -18.86 -6.45
N LEU A 92 10.47 -18.51 -5.25
CA LEU A 92 10.10 -17.27 -4.57
C LEU A 92 10.71 -16.03 -5.27
N PRO A 93 10.05 -14.87 -5.13
CA PRO A 93 10.60 -13.60 -5.61
C PRO A 93 11.90 -13.24 -4.87
N TYR A 94 12.69 -12.36 -5.50
CA TYR A 94 13.93 -11.85 -4.95
C TYR A 94 14.13 -10.38 -5.29
N LEU A 95 15.10 -9.73 -4.63
CA LEU A 95 15.46 -8.34 -4.90
C LEU A 95 16.79 -8.26 -5.64
N GLU A 96 16.86 -7.31 -6.57
CA GLU A 96 18.10 -6.75 -7.08
C GLU A 96 18.22 -5.32 -6.60
N VAL A 97 19.31 -5.03 -5.90
CA VAL A 97 19.62 -3.72 -5.35
C VAL A 97 20.85 -3.19 -6.08
N VAL A 98 20.70 -2.06 -6.78
CA VAL A 98 21.81 -1.33 -7.38
C VAL A 98 22.07 -0.08 -6.55
N ASP A 99 23.27 0.01 -6.00
CA ASP A 99 23.68 1.14 -5.16
C ASP A 99 24.09 2.36 -6.00
N PRO A 100 24.33 3.53 -5.37
CA PRO A 100 24.75 4.74 -6.08
C PRO A 100 26.08 4.64 -6.84
N SER A 101 26.93 3.65 -6.51
CA SER A 101 28.18 3.37 -7.23
C SER A 101 27.98 2.49 -8.46
N GLY A 102 26.77 1.94 -8.65
CA GLY A 102 26.45 0.97 -9.70
C GLY A 102 26.70 -0.48 -9.29
N THR A 103 27.05 -0.73 -8.02
CA THR A 103 27.27 -2.09 -7.53
C THR A 103 25.92 -2.78 -7.37
N LYS A 104 25.80 -3.98 -7.96
CA LYS A 104 24.59 -4.79 -7.92
C LYS A 104 24.71 -5.88 -6.86
N THR A 105 23.70 -5.98 -6.01
CA THR A 105 23.55 -7.03 -4.99
C THR A 105 22.21 -7.74 -5.18
N THR A 106 22.23 -9.07 -5.20
CA THR A 106 21.02 -9.89 -5.22
C THR A 106 20.69 -10.35 -3.82
N LEU A 107 19.49 -10.02 -3.33
CA LEU A 107 18.97 -10.51 -2.06
C LEU A 107 17.96 -11.63 -2.33
N ALA A 108 18.45 -12.87 -2.32
CA ALA A 108 17.63 -14.06 -2.43
C ALA A 108 16.96 -14.41 -1.08
N THR A 109 15.90 -15.22 -1.12
CA THR A 109 15.24 -15.72 0.11
C THR A 109 16.25 -16.44 1.00
N THR A 110 16.38 -16.01 2.25
CA THR A 110 17.25 -16.61 3.27
C THR A 110 16.47 -17.22 4.43
N GLU A 111 15.20 -16.83 4.58
CA GLU A 111 14.38 -17.23 5.72
C GLU A 111 12.90 -17.38 5.35
N ARG A 112 12.12 -17.98 6.25
CA ARG A 112 10.65 -17.95 6.24
C ARG A 112 10.17 -17.69 7.65
N ILE A 113 10.05 -16.43 8.02
CA ILE A 113 9.66 -16.02 9.36
C ILE A 113 8.25 -15.45 9.32
N ALA A 114 7.34 -16.01 10.12
CA ALA A 114 5.99 -15.49 10.26
C ALA A 114 6.01 -14.03 10.72
N PHE A 115 5.24 -13.19 10.05
CA PHE A 115 5.15 -11.76 10.27
C PHE A 115 3.66 -11.33 10.30
N PRO A 116 3.00 -11.41 11.47
CA PRO A 116 1.64 -10.91 11.63
C PRO A 116 1.64 -9.38 11.67
N GLU A 117 0.80 -8.74 10.85
CA GLU A 117 0.64 -7.28 10.78
C GLU A 117 -0.62 -6.86 11.59
N PRO A 118 -0.45 -6.27 12.77
CA PRO A 118 -1.56 -6.07 13.71
C PRO A 118 -2.57 -4.99 13.30
N PHE A 119 -2.22 -4.03 12.43
CA PHE A 119 -3.10 -2.91 12.09
C PHE A 119 -4.18 -3.29 11.07
N THR A 120 -3.82 -4.13 10.10
CA THR A 120 -4.74 -4.65 9.07
C THR A 120 -5.24 -6.06 9.38
N GLY A 121 -4.58 -6.79 10.29
CA GLY A 121 -4.86 -8.19 10.56
C GLY A 121 -4.37 -9.14 9.46
N THR A 122 -3.56 -8.65 8.52
CA THR A 122 -2.92 -9.46 7.49
C THR A 122 -1.71 -10.21 8.06
N ASN A 123 -1.42 -11.37 7.48
CA ASN A 123 -0.26 -12.20 7.85
C ASN A 123 0.67 -12.37 6.66
N TYR A 124 1.98 -12.31 6.92
CA TYR A 124 3.03 -12.43 5.92
C TYR A 124 4.08 -13.45 6.35
N ILE A 125 4.86 -13.91 5.39
CA ILE A 125 6.11 -14.63 5.59
C ILE A 125 7.24 -13.71 5.12
N ARG A 126 8.13 -13.34 6.02
CA ARG A 126 9.35 -12.61 5.68
C ARG A 126 10.38 -13.56 5.07
N LEU A 127 10.91 -13.15 3.93
CA LEU A 127 11.85 -13.90 3.10
C LEU A 127 13.28 -13.37 3.19
N VAL A 128 13.39 -12.05 3.32
CA VAL A 128 14.64 -11.29 3.36
C VAL A 128 14.52 -10.20 4.42
N GLU A 129 15.58 -10.02 5.19
CA GLU A 129 15.84 -8.81 5.96
C GLU A 129 17.30 -8.41 5.74
N GLN A 130 17.52 -7.23 5.16
CA GLN A 130 18.84 -6.64 4.96
C GLN A 130 18.95 -5.39 5.83
N THR A 131 20.03 -5.33 6.62
CA THR A 131 20.42 -4.16 7.39
C THR A 131 21.86 -3.80 7.08
N ASP A 132 22.14 -2.52 6.85
CA ASP A 132 23.50 -2.02 6.66
C ASP A 132 23.56 -0.51 6.95
N VAL A 133 24.70 0.11 6.66
CA VAL A 133 24.84 1.57 6.52
C VAL A 133 24.79 1.92 5.04
N ALA A 134 23.91 2.84 4.65
CA ALA A 134 23.75 3.26 3.28
C ALA A 134 24.92 4.14 2.82
N THR A 135 25.35 3.92 1.58
CA THR A 135 26.13 4.89 0.80
C THR A 135 25.18 6.01 0.37
N MET A 136 25.60 7.26 0.48
CA MET A 136 24.79 8.40 0.05
C MET A 136 24.40 8.29 -1.44
N GLY A 137 23.12 8.48 -1.74
CA GLY A 137 22.61 8.56 -3.11
C GLY A 137 21.29 7.83 -3.30
N ILE A 138 20.94 7.61 -4.58
CA ILE A 138 19.71 6.91 -4.96
C ILE A 138 20.05 5.46 -5.30
N TYR A 139 19.40 4.54 -4.60
CA TYR A 139 19.40 3.13 -4.90
C TYR A 139 18.27 2.81 -5.87
N SER A 140 18.52 1.88 -6.78
CA SER A 140 17.50 1.29 -7.66
C SER A 140 17.18 -0.11 -7.18
N ILE A 141 15.90 -0.37 -6.91
CA ILE A 141 15.42 -1.65 -6.38
C ILE A 141 14.49 -2.28 -7.40
N THR A 142 14.80 -3.51 -7.79
CA THR A 142 13.94 -4.34 -8.64
C THR A 142 13.51 -5.57 -7.87
N ILE A 143 12.21 -5.83 -7.82
CA ILE A 143 11.62 -7.08 -7.38
C ILE A 143 11.38 -7.94 -8.61
N THR A 144 11.89 -9.16 -8.63
CA THR A 144 11.73 -10.08 -9.77
C THR A 144 11.03 -11.36 -9.32
N GLY A 145 10.01 -11.76 -10.07
CA GLY A 145 9.28 -13.01 -9.88
C GLY A 145 9.97 -14.19 -10.55
N LYS A 146 9.95 -15.35 -9.90
CA LYS A 146 10.27 -16.64 -10.56
C LYS A 146 9.01 -17.49 -10.80
N SER A 147 7.91 -17.11 -10.16
CA SER A 147 6.57 -17.67 -10.29
C SER A 147 5.56 -16.56 -9.94
N PRO A 148 4.27 -16.73 -10.28
CA PRO A 148 3.25 -15.76 -9.89
C PRO A 148 3.17 -15.62 -8.38
N ALA A 149 3.33 -14.41 -7.87
CA ALA A 149 3.31 -14.15 -6.43
C ALA A 149 3.00 -12.69 -6.13
N ARG A 150 2.21 -12.49 -5.08
CA ARG A 150 2.14 -11.20 -4.39
C ARG A 150 3.33 -11.01 -3.47
N PHE A 151 3.76 -9.76 -3.33
CA PHE A 151 4.85 -9.39 -2.43
C PHE A 151 4.58 -8.04 -1.74
N THR A 152 5.22 -7.84 -0.59
CA THR A 152 5.43 -6.52 -0.01
C THR A 152 6.92 -6.32 0.25
N VAL A 153 7.44 -5.15 -0.10
CA VAL A 153 8.78 -4.70 0.24
C VAL A 153 8.68 -3.54 1.20
N SER A 154 9.42 -3.58 2.30
CA SER A 154 9.53 -2.46 3.23
C SER A 154 10.91 -1.82 3.19
N VAL A 155 10.95 -0.50 3.35
CA VAL A 155 12.18 0.28 3.48
C VAL A 155 12.09 1.19 4.70
N GLY A 156 13.23 1.42 5.36
CA GLY A 156 13.32 2.30 6.51
C GLY A 156 12.62 1.74 7.76
N LYS A 157 12.80 2.43 8.88
CA LYS A 157 12.21 2.04 10.18
C LYS A 157 11.60 3.20 10.96
N LYS A 158 11.85 4.45 10.52
CA LYS A 158 11.35 5.63 11.21
C LYS A 158 9.91 5.90 10.76
N GLU A 159 8.98 5.86 11.70
CA GLU A 159 7.58 6.15 11.43
C GLU A 159 7.35 7.66 11.25
N GLN A 160 6.91 8.08 10.06
CA GLN A 160 6.63 9.49 9.76
C GLN A 160 5.57 9.66 8.66
N PHE A 161 4.46 10.32 9.05
CA PHE A 161 3.30 10.57 8.22
C PHE A 161 3.55 11.59 7.11
N GLY A 162 2.90 11.41 5.95
CA GLY A 162 2.86 12.41 4.89
C GLY A 162 4.21 12.66 4.22
N THR A 163 5.19 11.78 4.42
CA THR A 163 6.50 11.87 3.76
C THR A 163 6.31 11.83 2.25
N ALA A 164 6.94 12.79 1.56
CA ALA A 164 6.80 12.94 0.12
C ALA A 164 7.33 11.70 -0.61
N VAL A 165 6.66 11.34 -1.69
CA VAL A 165 7.08 10.30 -2.63
C VAL A 165 6.90 10.88 -4.02
N GLU A 166 7.94 10.78 -4.84
CA GLU A 166 7.91 11.25 -6.23
C GLU A 166 7.53 10.11 -7.17
N ASN A 167 7.10 10.47 -8.39
CA ASN A 167 6.75 9.52 -9.45
C ASN A 167 5.72 8.46 -9.02
N ILE A 168 4.66 8.90 -8.35
CA ILE A 168 3.56 8.04 -7.90
C ILE A 168 2.21 8.68 -8.22
N THR A 169 1.33 7.92 -8.87
CA THR A 169 -0.02 8.36 -9.25
C THR A 169 -1.11 7.79 -8.35
N ASN A 170 -0.82 6.70 -7.62
CA ASN A 170 -1.79 5.92 -6.86
C ASN A 170 -1.59 5.98 -5.33
N ARG A 171 -1.02 7.08 -4.81
CA ARG A 171 -0.72 7.28 -3.37
C ARG A 171 -1.96 7.25 -2.44
N ALA A 172 -3.17 7.37 -3.00
CA ALA A 172 -4.41 7.52 -2.23
C ALA A 172 -5.10 6.21 -1.82
N LEU A 173 -4.61 5.04 -2.26
CA LEU A 173 -5.30 3.76 -2.06
C LEU A 173 -5.43 3.36 -0.58
N GLY A 174 -4.45 3.71 0.26
CA GLY A 174 -4.52 3.51 1.70
C GLY A 174 -4.74 2.05 2.11
N VAL A 175 -5.23 1.85 3.34
CA VAL A 175 -5.51 0.51 3.90
C VAL A 175 -6.51 -0.27 3.03
N THR A 176 -7.51 0.40 2.45
CA THR A 176 -8.48 -0.26 1.56
C THR A 176 -7.82 -0.89 0.35
N GLY A 177 -6.83 -0.23 -0.27
CA GLY A 177 -6.07 -0.80 -1.38
C GLY A 177 -5.22 -2.00 -0.97
N VAL A 178 -4.59 -1.94 0.21
CA VAL A 178 -3.82 -3.07 0.76
C VAL A 178 -4.72 -4.27 1.00
N MET A 179 -5.90 -4.07 1.60
CA MET A 179 -6.85 -5.17 1.83
C MET A 179 -7.35 -5.76 0.52
N ALA A 180 -7.72 -4.93 -0.46
CA ALA A 180 -8.13 -5.40 -1.78
C ALA A 180 -7.02 -6.23 -2.44
N TRP A 181 -5.77 -5.75 -2.42
CA TRP A 181 -4.60 -6.48 -2.92
C TRP A 181 -4.38 -7.81 -2.18
N TYR A 182 -4.48 -7.81 -0.85
CA TYR A 182 -4.27 -8.98 -0.01
C TYR A 182 -5.36 -10.05 -0.17
N GLU A 183 -6.56 -9.67 -0.60
CA GLU A 183 -7.67 -10.60 -0.86
C GLU A 183 -7.65 -11.16 -2.29
N THR A 184 -7.04 -10.46 -3.27
CA THR A 184 -6.84 -10.99 -4.63
C THR A 184 -5.84 -12.14 -4.60
N ALA A 185 -6.28 -13.38 -4.85
CA ALA A 185 -5.34 -14.47 -5.14
C ALA A 185 -4.53 -14.13 -6.41
N SER A 186 -3.21 -14.34 -6.40
CA SER A 186 -2.40 -14.22 -7.63
C SER A 186 -2.95 -15.22 -8.65
N THR A 187 -3.55 -14.70 -9.73
CA THR A 187 -4.18 -15.51 -10.76
C THR A 187 -3.12 -16.25 -11.57
N THR A 188 -2.88 -17.52 -11.23
CA THR A 188 -2.30 -18.47 -12.19
C THR A 188 -3.41 -18.85 -13.16
N GLN A 189 -3.50 -18.21 -14.32
CA GLN A 189 -4.31 -18.74 -15.42
C GLN A 189 -3.40 -19.19 -16.57
N THR A 190 -3.04 -20.46 -16.50
CA THR A 190 -2.66 -21.25 -17.67
C THR A 190 -3.88 -21.39 -18.58
N THR A 191 -3.98 -20.58 -19.63
CA THR A 191 -4.84 -20.93 -20.77
C THR A 191 -4.10 -21.95 -21.61
N VAL A 192 -4.28 -23.24 -21.28
CA VAL A 192 -4.02 -24.34 -22.21
C VAL A 192 -5.06 -24.20 -23.32
N THR A 193 -4.67 -23.69 -24.47
CA THR A 193 -5.44 -23.89 -25.70
C THR A 193 -4.87 -25.14 -26.35
N ASP A 194 -5.48 -26.28 -26.04
CA ASP A 194 -5.41 -27.47 -26.88
C ASP A 194 -6.78 -27.59 -27.54
N GLU A 195 -6.89 -27.27 -28.83
CA GLU A 195 -7.64 -28.08 -29.79
C GLU A 195 -7.08 -27.85 -31.20
N THR A 196 -6.79 -28.99 -31.82
CA THR A 196 -6.32 -29.21 -33.18
C THR A 196 -7.50 -29.30 -34.15
N SER A 197 -7.29 -28.81 -35.39
CA SER A 197 -8.00 -29.14 -36.65
C SER A 197 -9.48 -28.76 -36.82
N GLY A 198 -9.72 -27.93 -37.84
CA GLY A 198 -11.04 -27.83 -38.48
C GLY A 198 -11.22 -26.59 -39.35
N SER A 199 -10.49 -26.47 -40.46
CA SER A 199 -10.80 -25.53 -41.54
C SER A 199 -11.95 -26.09 -42.39
N ASP A 200 -13.13 -25.47 -42.39
CA ASP A 200 -13.82 -25.03 -43.61
C ASP A 200 -15.22 -24.44 -43.37
N GLN A 201 -15.54 -23.46 -44.23
CA GLN A 201 -16.84 -22.93 -44.68
C GLN A 201 -17.72 -22.03 -43.77
N SER A 202 -17.60 -20.74 -44.08
CA SER A 202 -18.61 -19.92 -44.80
C SER A 202 -19.93 -19.50 -44.13
N SER A 203 -20.09 -18.16 -44.18
CA SER A 203 -21.30 -17.35 -44.43
C SER A 203 -22.34 -17.14 -43.31
N GLY A 204 -22.50 -15.87 -42.94
CA GLY A 204 -23.66 -15.36 -42.22
C GLY A 204 -23.45 -13.94 -41.69
N ILE A 205 -23.66 -12.94 -42.53
CA ILE A 205 -23.73 -11.52 -42.12
C ILE A 205 -25.00 -11.33 -41.30
N SER A 206 -24.91 -10.68 -40.14
CA SER A 206 -26.00 -9.89 -39.56
C SER A 206 -25.41 -8.79 -38.68
N GLU A 207 -25.45 -7.56 -39.19
CA GLU A 207 -25.27 -6.36 -38.40
C GLU A 207 -26.44 -6.23 -37.42
N ASN A 208 -26.16 -6.00 -36.14
CA ASN A 208 -27.06 -5.22 -35.30
C ASN A 208 -26.22 -4.36 -34.35
N SER A 209 -26.32 -3.06 -34.55
CA SER A 209 -25.83 -2.00 -33.69
C SER A 209 -26.84 -1.72 -32.56
N LEU A 210 -26.41 -0.93 -31.56
CA LEU A 210 -27.11 -0.37 -30.39
C LEU A 210 -26.83 -1.15 -29.08
N SER A 211 -25.93 -0.70 -28.21
CA SER A 211 -26.00 0.46 -27.27
C SER A 211 -26.96 0.24 -26.11
N SER A 212 -26.42 0.17 -24.88
CA SER A 212 -27.02 0.28 -23.51
C SER A 212 -26.32 -0.75 -22.61
N GLU A 213 -25.97 -0.55 -21.34
CA GLU A 213 -26.15 0.51 -20.38
C GLU A 213 -25.13 0.23 -19.25
N ASN A 214 -24.42 1.23 -18.74
CA ASN A 214 -23.61 1.08 -17.53
C ASN A 214 -24.55 1.07 -16.32
N ASP A 215 -24.90 -0.11 -15.82
CA ASP A 215 -25.71 -0.26 -14.61
C ASP A 215 -24.81 -0.31 -13.36
N TYR A 216 -24.40 0.86 -12.89
CA TYR A 216 -23.87 1.03 -11.53
C TYR A 216 -25.05 1.37 -10.61
N PRO A 217 -25.34 0.60 -9.54
CA PRO A 217 -26.40 0.98 -8.63
C PRO A 217 -26.01 2.24 -7.86
N ASN A 218 -26.79 3.31 -8.09
CA ASN A 218 -26.76 4.56 -7.35
C ASN A 218 -27.05 4.31 -5.86
N ILE A 219 -26.00 4.25 -5.02
CA ILE A 219 -26.16 4.41 -3.57
C ILE A 219 -26.37 5.90 -3.31
N ALA A 220 -27.64 6.29 -3.17
CA ALA A 220 -28.03 7.59 -2.67
C ALA A 220 -27.45 7.80 -1.26
N ILE A 221 -26.39 8.61 -1.16
CA ILE A 221 -25.86 9.08 0.11
C ILE A 221 -26.85 10.13 0.66
N ILE A 222 -27.70 9.70 1.59
CA ILE A 222 -28.54 10.59 2.38
C ILE A 222 -27.64 11.32 3.38
N VAL A 223 -27.28 12.57 3.07
CA VAL A 223 -26.63 13.48 4.01
C VAL A 223 -27.67 13.98 5.00
N ILE A 224 -27.71 13.40 6.20
CA ILE A 224 -28.50 13.94 7.32
C ILE A 224 -27.71 15.12 7.90
N VAL A 225 -28.07 16.34 7.50
CA VAL A 225 -27.61 17.57 8.15
C VAL A 225 -28.43 17.76 9.43
N GLY A 226 -27.86 17.39 10.56
CA GLY A 226 -28.42 17.66 11.89
C GLY A 226 -28.25 19.13 12.25
N ILE A 227 -29.25 19.95 11.95
CA ILE A 227 -29.43 21.29 12.55
C ILE A 227 -29.99 21.07 13.96
N VAL A 228 -29.22 21.38 15.00
CA VAL A 228 -29.75 21.56 16.36
C VAL A 228 -29.60 23.04 16.72
N VAL A 229 -30.69 23.77 16.53
CA VAL A 229 -30.94 25.08 17.14
C VAL A 229 -31.86 24.87 18.33
N LEU A 230 -31.33 25.03 19.54
CA LEU A 230 -32.06 25.38 20.77
C LEU A 230 -31.05 26.20 21.61
N GLY A 231 -31.25 27.47 21.97
CA GLY A 231 -32.49 28.25 22.10
C GLY A 231 -32.78 28.52 23.58
N GLY A 232 -32.20 29.60 24.11
CA GLY A 232 -32.62 30.29 25.35
C GLY A 232 -31.84 29.94 26.63
N ALA A 233 -31.51 30.85 27.54
CA ALA A 233 -31.69 32.30 27.62
C ALA A 233 -30.84 32.87 28.81
N ALA A 234 -30.48 34.16 28.70
CA ALA A 234 -30.07 35.10 29.76
C ALA A 234 -28.73 34.80 30.50
N LEU A 235 -27.86 35.76 30.85
CA LEU A 235 -28.10 37.12 31.33
C LEU A 235 -26.79 37.95 31.25
N ILE A 236 -26.91 39.16 30.68
CA ILE A 236 -26.21 40.44 30.95
C ILE A 236 -24.97 40.42 31.85
N LEU A 237 -23.84 40.93 31.33
CA LEU A 237 -23.06 41.98 32.00
C LEU A 237 -22.28 42.84 31.00
N LYS A 238 -22.80 44.04 30.83
CA LYS A 238 -22.17 45.20 30.21
C LYS A 238 -21.08 45.70 31.16
N ASN A 239 -19.84 45.84 30.69
CA ASN A 239 -19.04 46.98 31.11
C ASN A 239 -18.11 47.49 30.00
N ARG A 240 -18.32 48.77 29.68
CA ARG A 240 -17.53 49.60 28.77
C ARG A 240 -16.16 49.88 29.39
N GLN A 241 -15.12 49.99 28.57
CA GLN A 241 -14.46 51.27 28.23
C GLN A 241 -13.32 51.00 27.24
N LYS A 242 -13.35 51.76 26.13
CA LYS A 242 -12.24 51.92 25.19
C LYS A 242 -11.10 52.66 25.89
N LYS A 243 -9.85 52.27 25.62
CA LYS A 243 -8.84 53.23 25.16
C LYS A 243 -7.66 52.54 24.47
N THR A 244 -7.50 52.89 23.20
CA THR A 244 -6.31 52.76 22.36
C THR A 244 -5.20 53.72 22.79
N ARG A 245 -3.94 53.28 22.63
CA ARG A 245 -2.69 54.02 22.39
C ARG A 245 -2.42 55.30 23.21
N ALA A 246 -1.42 55.25 24.08
CA ALA A 246 -0.06 55.74 23.85
C ALA A 246 0.85 55.19 24.95
#